data_AF-A0A4U7EXY1-F1
#
_entry.id   AF-A0A4U7EXY1-F1
#
_cell.length_a   1.000
_cell.length_b   1.000
_cell.length_c   1.000
_cell.angle_alpha   90.00
_cell.angle_beta   90.00
_cell.angle_gamma   90.00
#
_symmetry.space_group_name_H-M   'P 1'
#
loop_
_entity.id
_entity.type
_entity.pdbx_description
1 polymer ?
#
loop_
_entity_poly.entity_id
_entity_poly.type
_entity_poly.pdbx_seq_one_letter_code
_entity_poly.pdbx_strand_id
1 'polypeptide(L)'
;APPTPDWLVAPATNQSGVGGARSWWDATVEYEETDAGYAVEGTPADCVAVADVALDLDPDVVVSGCNHGPNIGAHILGQSGTVGAAMEASFLGTPAVAVSLYDRGNLPVPPTLGTDAFALAAEVVSDILEDATRSDGEVGLPFGADVLNVNAPAADDEAAAQPTYRLTE
;
A
#
# COMPACT_ATOMS: atom_id res chain seq x y z
N ALA A 1 -1.17 13.79 13.35
CA ALA A 1 -0.38 13.53 12.14
C ALA A 1 -0.26 12.02 12.03
N PRO A 2 -0.45 11.42 10.85
CA PRO A 2 -0.29 9.99 10.68
C PRO A 2 1.11 9.55 11.13
N PRO A 3 1.28 8.33 11.66
CA PRO A 3 2.58 7.84 12.07
C PRO A 3 3.53 7.79 10.88
N THR A 4 4.78 8.12 11.13
CA THR A 4 5.86 7.96 10.16
C THR A 4 6.29 6.50 10.13
N PRO A 5 6.44 5.88 8.95
CA PRO A 5 6.95 4.52 8.89
C PRO A 5 8.41 4.49 9.38
N ASP A 6 8.80 3.42 10.06
CA ASP A 6 10.19 3.18 10.45
C ASP A 6 11.07 2.93 9.22
N TRP A 7 10.50 2.31 8.18
CA TRP A 7 11.17 1.95 6.94
C TRP A 7 10.35 2.33 5.72
N LEU A 8 11.03 2.85 4.70
CA LEU A 8 10.47 3.10 3.38
C LEU A 8 11.27 2.30 2.36
N VAL A 9 10.60 1.42 1.60
CA VAL A 9 11.21 0.67 0.50
C VAL A 9 10.28 0.79 -0.71
N ALA A 10 10.77 1.37 -1.80
CA ALA A 10 9.95 1.70 -2.95
C ALA A 10 10.69 1.45 -4.28
N PRO A 11 9.96 1.24 -5.39
CA PRO A 11 10.58 1.16 -6.71
C PRO A 11 11.33 2.45 -7.08
N ALA A 12 12.50 2.33 -7.70
CA ALA A 12 13.29 3.46 -8.18
C ALA A 12 12.57 4.26 -9.29
N THR A 13 11.63 3.64 -10.00
CA THR A 13 10.84 4.25 -11.08
C THR A 13 9.35 3.94 -10.95
N ASN A 14 8.50 4.77 -11.55
CA ASN A 14 7.04 4.59 -11.50
C ASN A 14 6.61 3.28 -12.20
N GLN A 15 5.89 2.42 -11.46
CA GLN A 15 5.40 1.11 -11.91
C GLN A 15 3.88 1.08 -12.20
N SER A 16 3.24 2.23 -12.40
CA SER A 16 1.81 2.31 -12.71
C SER A 16 1.47 1.59 -14.02
N GLY A 17 0.56 0.61 -13.97
CA GLY A 17 0.08 -0.13 -15.15
C GLY A 17 0.92 -1.34 -15.56
N VAL A 18 1.95 -1.71 -14.78
CA VAL A 18 2.86 -2.84 -15.11
C VAL A 18 2.26 -4.20 -14.70
N GLY A 19 1.14 -4.23 -13.96
CA GLY A 19 0.55 -5.48 -13.45
C GLY A 19 1.31 -6.00 -12.22
N GLY A 20 0.80 -7.02 -11.53
CA GLY A 20 1.55 -7.78 -10.49
C GLY A 20 2.71 -8.60 -11.06
N ALA A 21 3.38 -8.11 -12.10
CA ALA A 21 4.54 -8.73 -12.69
C ALA A 21 5.67 -8.74 -11.67
N ARG A 22 6.27 -9.90 -11.44
CA ARG A 22 7.59 -10.01 -10.82
C ARG A 22 8.64 -9.98 -11.93
N SER A 23 9.82 -9.47 -11.62
CA SER A 23 11.00 -9.58 -12.47
C SER A 23 11.54 -11.03 -12.48
N TRP A 24 10.70 -12.03 -12.82
CA TRP A 24 11.04 -13.46 -12.67
C TRP A 24 12.21 -13.89 -13.59
N TRP A 25 12.58 -13.08 -14.58
CA TRP A 25 13.62 -13.40 -15.56
C TRP A 25 14.96 -12.69 -15.29
N ASP A 26 14.99 -11.69 -14.41
CA ASP A 26 16.24 -11.00 -14.05
C ASP A 26 16.75 -11.56 -12.72
N ALA A 27 17.96 -12.10 -12.74
CA ALA A 27 18.45 -12.96 -11.67
C ALA A 27 18.89 -12.20 -10.41
N THR A 28 18.80 -10.86 -10.41
CA THR A 28 19.21 -10.02 -9.28
C THR A 28 18.39 -8.74 -9.29
N VAL A 29 17.75 -8.43 -8.17
CA VAL A 29 17.11 -7.13 -7.93
C VAL A 29 18.16 -6.24 -7.27
N GLU A 30 18.49 -5.11 -7.89
CA GLU A 30 19.39 -4.11 -7.33
C GLU A 30 18.62 -3.15 -6.41
N TYR A 31 19.27 -2.67 -5.35
CA TYR A 31 18.71 -1.65 -4.47
C TYR A 31 19.80 -0.72 -3.93
N GLU A 32 19.42 0.51 -3.59
CA GLU A 32 20.29 1.52 -3.00
C GLU A 32 19.62 2.21 -1.81
N GLU A 33 20.42 2.60 -0.82
CA GLU A 33 19.99 3.42 0.31
C GLU A 33 19.95 4.91 -0.10
N THR A 34 18.91 5.61 0.34
CA THR A 34 18.62 7.01 0.06
C THR A 34 18.31 7.75 1.37
N ASP A 35 18.25 9.08 1.34
CA ASP A 35 17.89 9.89 2.52
C ASP A 35 16.48 9.58 3.07
N ALA A 36 15.62 8.95 2.27
CA ALA A 36 14.23 8.64 2.64
C ALA A 36 13.99 7.16 2.97
N GLY A 37 14.93 6.26 2.66
CA GLY A 37 14.74 4.81 2.72
C GLY A 37 15.49 4.10 1.59
N TYR A 38 14.96 3.01 1.04
CA TYR A 38 15.61 2.22 0.00
C TYR A 38 14.87 2.31 -1.34
N ALA A 39 15.61 2.55 -2.42
CA ALA A 39 15.12 2.50 -3.78
C ALA A 39 15.48 1.15 -4.42
N VAL A 40 14.51 0.49 -5.03
CA VAL A 40 14.66 -0.86 -5.60
C VAL A 40 14.43 -0.82 -7.11
N GLU A 41 15.37 -1.35 -7.89
CA GLU A 41 15.25 -1.52 -9.34
C GLU A 41 14.39 -2.74 -9.66
N GLY A 42 13.10 -2.64 -9.33
CA GLY A 42 12.16 -3.74 -9.43
C GLY A 42 10.70 -3.32 -9.22
N THR A 43 9.87 -4.32 -8.95
CA THR A 43 8.42 -4.15 -8.77
C THR A 43 8.08 -3.86 -7.31
N PRO A 44 6.84 -3.42 -7.00
CA PRO A 44 6.42 -3.25 -5.61
C PRO A 44 6.53 -4.53 -4.76
N ALA A 45 6.35 -5.71 -5.36
CA ALA A 45 6.56 -6.98 -4.66
C ALA A 45 8.05 -7.24 -4.39
N ASP A 46 8.94 -6.90 -5.34
CA ASP A 46 10.38 -7.00 -5.13
C ASP A 46 10.85 -6.10 -3.97
N CYS A 47 10.20 -4.95 -3.75
CA CYS A 47 10.48 -4.07 -2.61
C CYS A 47 10.23 -4.76 -1.28
N VAL A 48 9.12 -5.48 -1.16
CA VAL A 48 8.79 -6.24 0.05
C VAL A 48 9.77 -7.40 0.25
N ALA A 49 10.10 -8.13 -0.82
CA ALA A 49 11.09 -9.19 -0.75
C ALA A 49 12.49 -8.68 -0.37
N VAL A 50 12.90 -7.50 -0.85
CA VAL A 50 14.16 -6.87 -0.44
C VAL A 50 14.13 -6.48 1.04
N ALA A 51 13.03 -5.88 1.51
CA ALA A 51 12.85 -5.49 2.91
C ALA A 51 12.96 -6.69 3.87
N ASP A 52 12.32 -7.81 3.52
CA ASP A 52 12.29 -9.02 4.32
C ASP A 52 13.59 -9.84 4.20
N VAL A 53 13.99 -10.20 2.98
CA VAL A 53 15.05 -11.20 2.75
C VAL A 53 16.45 -10.59 2.72
N ALA A 54 16.60 -9.42 2.12
CA ALA A 54 17.92 -8.81 1.91
C ALA A 54 18.32 -7.85 3.03
N LEU A 55 17.35 -7.12 3.57
CA LEU A 55 17.55 -6.10 4.59
C LEU A 55 17.20 -6.58 6.01
N ASP A 56 16.44 -7.68 6.16
CA ASP A 56 16.04 -8.26 7.46
C ASP A 56 15.40 -7.21 8.38
N LEU A 57 14.49 -6.39 7.83
CA LEU A 57 13.87 -5.26 8.54
C LEU A 57 12.80 -5.67 9.56
N ASP A 58 12.34 -6.92 9.50
CA ASP A 58 11.36 -7.56 10.41
C ASP A 58 10.14 -6.67 10.76
N PRO A 59 9.35 -6.21 9.77
CA PRO A 59 8.22 -5.32 10.03
C PRO A 59 7.02 -6.05 10.66
N ASP A 60 6.40 -5.44 11.67
CA ASP A 60 5.15 -5.93 12.26
C ASP A 60 3.95 -5.87 11.29
N VAL A 61 3.98 -4.92 10.35
CA VAL A 61 2.95 -4.71 9.33
C VAL A 61 3.54 -4.01 8.10
N VAL A 62 3.04 -4.35 6.91
CA VAL A 62 3.38 -3.65 5.67
C VAL A 62 2.22 -2.77 5.20
N VAL A 63 2.51 -1.51 4.88
CA VAL A 63 1.55 -0.61 4.22
C VAL A 63 2.04 -0.35 2.79
N SER A 64 1.26 -0.76 1.79
CA SER A 64 1.54 -0.48 0.38
C SER A 64 0.63 0.63 -0.14
N GLY A 65 1.21 1.75 -0.59
CA GLY A 65 0.47 2.88 -1.14
C GLY A 65 1.05 4.23 -0.71
N CYS A 66 0.31 5.34 -0.82
CA CYS A 66 -1.06 5.42 -1.33
C CYS A 66 -1.12 5.49 -2.87
N ASN A 67 -1.87 4.57 -3.49
CA ASN A 67 -2.05 4.58 -4.94
C ASN A 67 -2.91 5.78 -5.39
N HIS A 68 -2.49 6.44 -6.46
CA HIS A 68 -3.25 7.52 -7.08
C HIS A 68 -4.31 6.95 -8.06
N GLY A 69 -5.35 6.34 -7.49
CA GLY A 69 -6.45 5.71 -8.21
C GLY A 69 -7.02 4.49 -7.48
N PRO A 70 -8.31 4.16 -7.67
CA PRO A 70 -8.92 3.04 -6.96
C PRO A 70 -8.33 1.68 -7.37
N ASN A 71 -8.23 0.78 -6.41
CA ASN A 71 -8.09 -0.65 -6.65
C ASN A 71 -9.40 -1.37 -6.27
N ILE A 72 -10.42 -1.20 -7.13
CA ILE A 72 -11.77 -1.74 -6.92
C ILE A 72 -12.12 -2.72 -8.05
N GLY A 73 -12.60 -3.90 -7.67
CA GLY A 73 -13.08 -4.92 -8.61
C GLY A 73 -12.00 -5.92 -9.03
N ALA A 74 -12.43 -7.17 -9.23
CA ALA A 74 -11.54 -8.33 -9.37
C ALA A 74 -10.47 -8.19 -10.48
N HIS A 75 -10.82 -7.56 -11.61
CA HIS A 75 -9.86 -7.36 -12.71
C HIS A 75 -8.72 -6.40 -12.33
N ILE A 76 -9.01 -5.35 -11.56
CA ILE A 76 -8.01 -4.35 -11.17
C ILE A 76 -7.15 -4.88 -10.02
N LEU A 77 -7.75 -5.60 -9.07
CA LEU A 77 -7.03 -6.18 -7.92
C LEU A 77 -5.88 -7.09 -8.36
N GLY A 78 -6.14 -8.02 -9.30
CA GLY A 78 -5.13 -8.97 -9.77
C GLY A 78 -3.99 -8.34 -10.60
N GLN A 79 -4.10 -7.05 -10.95
CA GLN A 79 -3.11 -6.31 -11.74
C GLN A 79 -2.51 -5.12 -10.97
N SER A 80 -2.95 -4.87 -9.74
CA SER A 80 -2.43 -3.74 -8.97
C SER A 80 -1.09 -4.10 -8.32
N GLY A 81 -0.06 -3.29 -8.56
CA GLY A 81 1.21 -3.39 -7.86
C GLY A 81 1.07 -3.09 -6.36
N THR A 82 0.19 -2.17 -5.98
CA THR A 82 -0.11 -1.84 -4.57
C THR A 82 -0.69 -3.03 -3.83
N VAL A 83 -1.68 -3.71 -4.44
CA VAL A 83 -2.25 -4.93 -3.87
C VAL A 83 -1.24 -6.08 -3.93
N GLY A 84 -0.48 -6.18 -5.03
CA GLY A 84 0.56 -7.20 -5.20
C GLY A 84 1.65 -7.15 -4.14
N ALA A 85 2.10 -5.96 -3.73
CA ALA A 85 3.05 -5.80 -2.63
C ALA A 85 2.46 -6.24 -1.28
N ALA A 86 1.22 -5.86 -0.98
CA ALA A 86 0.56 -6.29 0.25
C ALA A 86 0.35 -7.82 0.28
N MET A 87 0.01 -8.42 -0.87
CA MET A 87 -0.06 -9.89 -1.02
C MET A 87 1.31 -10.55 -0.82
N GLU A 88 2.39 -9.96 -1.32
CA GLU A 88 3.75 -10.47 -1.10
C GLU A 88 4.10 -10.50 0.39
N ALA A 89 3.82 -9.43 1.11
CA ALA A 89 4.05 -9.35 2.56
C ALA A 89 3.29 -10.47 3.30
N SER A 90 2.01 -10.67 2.95
CA SER A 90 1.21 -11.75 3.50
C SER A 90 1.79 -13.14 3.20
N PHE A 91 2.34 -13.37 2.00
CA PHE A 91 3.02 -14.62 1.67
C PHE A 91 4.30 -14.86 2.47
N LEU A 92 4.97 -13.78 2.91
CA LEU A 92 6.14 -13.83 3.77
C LEU A 92 5.77 -13.89 5.28
N GLY A 93 4.48 -13.79 5.60
CA GLY A 93 3.97 -13.94 6.97
C GLY A 93 3.70 -12.64 7.71
N THR A 94 3.85 -11.49 7.04
CA THR A 94 3.57 -10.17 7.61
C THR A 94 2.18 -9.69 7.19
N PRO A 95 1.29 -9.28 8.13
CA PRO A 95 0.01 -8.69 7.78
C PRO A 95 0.19 -7.40 6.97
N ALA A 96 -0.71 -7.11 6.04
CA ALA A 96 -0.52 -5.98 5.15
C ALA A 96 -1.79 -5.19 4.81
N VAL A 97 -1.61 -3.89 4.58
CA VAL A 97 -2.66 -2.97 4.12
C VAL A 97 -2.27 -2.39 2.77
N ALA A 98 -3.07 -2.63 1.74
CA ALA A 98 -2.98 -1.91 0.47
C ALA A 98 -3.91 -0.69 0.54
N VAL A 99 -3.38 0.51 0.30
CA VAL A 99 -4.16 1.75 0.36
C VAL A 99 -4.16 2.49 -0.97
N SER A 100 -5.35 2.88 -1.39
CA SER A 100 -5.64 3.56 -2.66
C SER A 100 -6.56 4.76 -2.45
N LEU A 101 -6.35 5.81 -3.24
CA LEU A 101 -7.23 6.98 -3.28
C LEU A 101 -8.21 6.89 -4.45
N TYR A 102 -9.46 7.31 -4.26
CA TYR A 102 -10.42 7.50 -5.34
C TYR A 102 -11.15 8.85 -5.25
N ASP A 103 -11.49 9.42 -6.40
CA ASP A 103 -12.35 10.61 -6.54
C ASP A 103 -13.60 10.16 -7.31
N ARG A 104 -14.79 10.22 -6.71
CA ARG A 104 -16.03 9.78 -7.37
C ARG A 104 -16.43 10.67 -8.53
N GLY A 105 -16.12 11.96 -8.43
CA GLY A 105 -16.47 12.96 -9.44
C GLY A 105 -15.57 12.91 -10.66
N ASN A 106 -14.31 12.50 -10.47
CA ASN A 106 -13.29 12.52 -11.51
C ASN A 106 -12.54 11.19 -11.58
N LEU A 107 -13.17 10.14 -12.14
CA LEU A 107 -12.44 8.93 -12.55
C LEU A 107 -12.06 9.03 -14.04
N PRO A 108 -10.78 8.84 -14.41
CA PRO A 108 -9.63 8.54 -13.55
C PRO A 108 -9.20 9.76 -12.71
N VAL A 109 -8.70 9.49 -11.49
CA VAL A 109 -8.25 10.51 -10.54
C VAL A 109 -7.28 11.47 -11.25
N PRO A 110 -7.50 12.80 -11.22
CA PRO A 110 -6.67 13.74 -11.97
C PRO A 110 -5.24 13.76 -11.42
N PRO A 111 -4.18 13.75 -12.26
CA PRO A 111 -2.78 13.82 -11.80
C PRO A 111 -2.42 15.13 -11.10
N THR A 112 -3.39 16.04 -10.97
CA THR A 112 -3.28 17.36 -10.34
C THR A 112 -3.59 17.35 -8.85
N LEU A 113 -3.95 16.21 -8.26
CA LEU A 113 -4.13 16.14 -6.81
C LEU A 113 -2.80 16.38 -6.10
N GLY A 114 -2.80 17.36 -5.20
CA GLY A 114 -1.66 17.62 -4.33
C GLY A 114 -1.51 16.54 -3.25
N THR A 115 -0.39 16.59 -2.52
CA THR A 115 -0.11 15.69 -1.39
C THR A 115 -1.20 15.69 -0.32
N ASP A 116 -1.88 16.83 -0.13
CA ASP A 116 -2.96 16.99 0.86
C ASP A 116 -4.16 16.08 0.57
N ALA A 117 -4.36 15.68 -0.69
CA ALA A 117 -5.43 14.77 -1.08
C ALA A 117 -5.28 13.37 -0.46
N PHE A 118 -4.06 13.00 -0.04
CA PHE A 118 -3.76 11.71 0.58
C PHE A 118 -3.89 11.71 2.10
N ALA A 119 -4.09 12.88 2.74
CA ALA A 119 -4.11 13.00 4.19
C ALA A 119 -5.17 12.09 4.83
N LEU A 120 -6.39 12.08 4.27
CA LEU A 120 -7.47 11.22 4.75
C LEU A 120 -7.14 9.73 4.60
N ALA A 121 -6.48 9.33 3.51
CA ALA A 121 -6.07 7.94 3.32
C ALA A 121 -5.05 7.51 4.38
N ALA A 122 -4.09 8.38 4.70
CA ALA A 122 -3.12 8.14 5.76
C ALA A 122 -3.79 8.07 7.15
N GLU A 123 -4.71 8.98 7.45
CA GLU A 123 -5.51 8.97 8.69
C GLU A 123 -6.30 7.67 8.84
N VAL A 124 -7.02 7.25 7.80
CA VAL A 124 -7.79 5.99 7.82
C VAL A 124 -6.90 4.77 8.07
N VAL A 125 -5.73 4.69 7.43
CA VAL A 125 -4.80 3.58 7.68
C VAL A 125 -4.25 3.63 9.11
N SER A 126 -3.95 4.83 9.63
CA SER A 126 -3.48 5.02 11.00
C SER A 126 -4.51 4.49 12.00
N ASP A 127 -5.76 4.91 11.85
CA ASP A 127 -6.87 4.49 12.73
C ASP A 127 -7.06 2.97 12.67
N ILE A 128 -7.01 2.37 11.47
CA ILE A 128 -7.10 0.92 11.30
C ILE A 128 -5.97 0.19 12.04
N LEU A 129 -4.74 0.67 11.92
CA LEU A 129 -3.58 0.04 12.55
C LEU A 129 -3.58 0.23 14.07
N GLU A 130 -3.99 1.38 14.57
CA GLU A 130 -4.17 1.64 16.00
C GLU A 130 -5.19 0.68 16.61
N ASP A 131 -6.34 0.48 15.94
CA ASP A 131 -7.38 -0.46 16.40
C ASP A 131 -6.98 -1.94 16.22
N ALA A 132 -6.16 -2.25 15.21
CA ALA A 132 -5.69 -3.60 14.92
C ALA A 132 -4.53 -4.05 15.84
N THR A 133 -3.82 -3.12 16.45
CA THR A 133 -2.68 -3.43 17.34
C THR A 133 -3.20 -4.03 18.65
N ARG A 134 -2.80 -5.27 18.91
CA ARG A 134 -3.21 -6.01 20.11
C ARG A 134 -2.35 -5.63 21.32
N SER A 135 -2.80 -6.04 22.50
CA SER A 135 -2.11 -5.76 23.77
C SER A 135 -0.71 -6.38 23.89
N ASP A 136 -0.41 -7.39 23.08
CA ASP A 136 0.91 -8.03 22.96
C ASP A 136 1.81 -7.35 21.91
N GLY A 137 1.32 -6.31 21.22
CA GLY A 137 2.05 -5.58 20.19
C GLY A 137 1.87 -6.16 18.78
N GLU A 138 1.26 -7.33 18.62
CA GLU A 138 1.04 -7.91 17.29
C GLU A 138 -0.10 -7.20 16.56
N VAL A 139 0.06 -7.00 15.25
CA VAL A 139 -0.97 -6.41 14.41
C VAL A 139 -1.94 -7.49 13.94
N GLY A 140 -3.18 -7.40 14.44
CA GLY A 140 -4.28 -8.26 14.05
C GLY A 140 -5.30 -7.53 13.21
N LEU A 141 -5.17 -7.57 11.88
CA LEU A 141 -6.07 -6.84 10.99
C LEU A 141 -7.55 -7.25 11.16
N PRO A 142 -8.49 -6.33 10.88
CA PRO A 142 -9.92 -6.58 11.00
C PRO A 142 -10.35 -7.89 10.31
N PHE A 143 -11.32 -8.57 10.91
CA PHE A 143 -11.89 -9.84 10.41
C PHE A 143 -10.90 -11.01 10.34
N GLY A 144 -9.68 -10.86 10.88
CA GLY A 144 -8.63 -11.87 10.78
C GLY A 144 -8.03 -11.96 9.37
N ALA A 145 -8.07 -10.84 8.62
CA ALA A 145 -7.50 -10.76 7.28
C ALA A 145 -5.97 -10.77 7.33
N ASP A 146 -5.33 -11.43 6.36
CA ASP A 146 -3.89 -11.29 6.14
C ASP A 146 -3.57 -10.02 5.33
N VAL A 147 -4.49 -9.63 4.44
CA VAL A 147 -4.39 -8.42 3.60
C VAL A 147 -5.70 -7.64 3.66
N LEU A 148 -5.61 -6.33 3.92
CA LEU A 148 -6.73 -5.41 3.83
C LEU A 148 -6.54 -4.43 2.68
N ASN A 149 -7.46 -4.42 1.71
CA ASN A 149 -7.45 -3.46 0.60
C ASN A 149 -8.39 -2.28 0.89
N VAL A 150 -7.81 -1.11 1.16
CA VAL A 150 -8.51 0.12 1.55
C VAL A 150 -8.56 1.07 0.37
N ASN A 151 -9.76 1.55 0.05
CA ASN A 151 -9.98 2.62 -0.92
C ASN A 151 -10.59 3.82 -0.18
N ALA A 152 -9.83 4.90 -0.04
CA ALA A 152 -10.25 6.13 0.63
C ALA A 152 -10.67 7.18 -0.40
N PRO A 153 -11.71 7.99 -0.12
CA PRO A 153 -12.06 9.12 -0.98
C PRO A 153 -10.99 10.22 -0.89
N ALA A 154 -10.82 10.99 -1.95
CA ALA A 154 -10.03 12.23 -1.92
C ALA A 154 -10.65 13.23 -0.92
N ALA A 155 -9.80 13.96 -0.19
CA ALA A 155 -10.23 14.86 0.89
C ALA A 155 -11.21 15.96 0.45
N ASP A 156 -11.13 16.40 -0.82
CA ASP A 156 -12.00 17.42 -1.41
C ASP A 156 -13.25 16.84 -2.12
N ASP A 157 -13.47 15.52 -2.07
CA ASP A 157 -14.70 14.90 -2.56
C ASP A 157 -15.85 15.27 -1.62
N GLU A 158 -16.96 15.80 -2.13
CA GLU A 158 -18.17 16.06 -1.32
C GLU A 158 -18.66 14.81 -0.57
N ALA A 159 -18.29 13.60 -1.02
CA ALA A 159 -18.54 12.34 -0.35
C ALA A 159 -17.61 12.04 0.84
N ALA A 160 -16.52 12.78 1.07
CA ALA A 160 -15.71 12.67 2.29
C ALA A 160 -16.51 13.04 3.55
N ALA A 161 -17.56 13.85 3.40
CA ALA A 161 -18.51 14.16 4.48
C ALA A 161 -19.44 12.98 4.84
N GLN A 162 -19.64 12.02 3.93
CA GLN A 162 -20.45 10.80 4.13
C GLN A 162 -19.86 9.61 3.33
N PRO A 163 -18.74 9.03 3.78
CA PRO A 163 -18.04 7.98 3.03
C PRO A 163 -18.92 6.74 2.88
N THR A 164 -19.11 6.26 1.63
CA THR A 164 -19.66 4.92 1.40
C THR A 164 -18.49 3.95 1.25
N TYR A 165 -18.29 3.11 2.27
CA TYR A 165 -17.28 2.07 2.25
C TYR A 165 -17.77 0.88 1.42
N ARG A 166 -16.94 0.37 0.52
CA ARG A 166 -17.17 -0.91 -0.17
C ARG A 166 -16.08 -1.89 0.23
N LEU A 167 -16.39 -2.73 1.21
CA LEU A 167 -15.55 -3.88 1.55
C LEU A 167 -15.70 -4.93 0.45
N THR A 168 -14.57 -5.38 -0.10
CA THR A 168 -14.53 -6.49 -1.06
C THR A 168 -13.65 -7.55 -0.45
N GLU A 169 -14.23 -8.71 -0.14
CA GLU A 169 -13.51 -9.93 0.27
C GLU A 169 -12.91 -10.67 -0.94
#